data_AF-A0A3B8KTP1-F1
#
_entry.id   AF-A0A3B8KTP1-F1
#
_cell.length_a   1.000
_cell.length_b   1.000
_cell.length_c   1.000
_cell.angle_alpha   90.00
_cell.angle_beta   90.00
_cell.angle_gamma   90.00
#
_symmetry.space_group_name_H-M   'P 1'
#
loop_
_entity.id
_entity.type
_entity.pdbx_description
1 polymer ?
#
loop_
_entity_poly.entity_id
_entity_poly.type
_entity_poly.pdbx_seq_one_letter_code
_entity_poly.pdbx_strand_id
1 'polypeptide(L)' 'AQVKTAVCGNGRAQKRQVQLMVQRIFGLPEIPRPDDSADALAVAIAGIVITEFEDRAGGVAANAPLS' A
#
# COMPACT_ATOMS: atom_id res chain seq x y z
N ALA A 1 -2.11 -5.32 9.60
CA ALA A 1 -3.26 -4.48 9.17
C ALA A 1 -2.87 -3.39 8.16
N GLN A 2 -1.66 -2.81 8.27
CA GLN A 2 -1.19 -1.72 7.40
C GLN A 2 -1.23 -2.05 5.89
N VAL A 3 -0.78 -3.23 5.46
CA VAL A 3 -0.85 -3.66 4.04
C VAL A 3 -2.28 -3.60 3.49
N LYS A 4 -3.27 -4.04 4.29
CA LYS A 4 -4.68 -4.03 3.90
C LYS A 4 -5.21 -2.60 3.75
N THR A 5 -4.85 -1.71 4.67
CA THR A 5 -5.21 -0.30 4.57
C THR A 5 -4.52 0.38 3.39
N ALA A 6 -3.25 0.08 3.13
CA ALA A 6 -2.48 0.67 2.03
C ALA A 6 -3.01 0.23 0.65
N VAL A 7 -3.38 -1.05 0.50
CA VAL A 7 -3.82 -1.62 -0.79
C VAL A 7 -5.34 -1.49 -1.00
N CYS A 8 -6.15 -1.62 0.05
CA CYS A 8 -7.62 -1.65 -0.04
C CYS A 8 -8.32 -0.47 0.66
N GLY A 9 -7.57 0.47 1.27
CA GLY A 9 -8.14 1.60 2.01
C GLY A 9 -8.77 1.24 3.36
N ASN A 10 -8.82 -0.04 3.74
CA ASN A 10 -9.37 -0.47 5.02
C ASN A 10 -8.56 -1.63 5.63
N GLY A 11 -8.39 -1.62 6.95
CA GLY A 11 -7.62 -2.65 7.66
C GLY A 11 -8.30 -4.03 7.76
N ARG A 12 -9.57 -4.13 7.34
CA ARG A 12 -10.41 -5.34 7.40
C ARG A 12 -10.46 -6.11 6.09
N ALA A 13 -9.76 -5.68 5.04
CA ALA A 13 -9.81 -6.32 3.74
C ALA A 13 -9.39 -7.79 3.81
N GLN A 14 -10.08 -8.64 3.03
CA GLN A 14 -9.75 -10.06 2.94
C GLN A 14 -8.52 -10.27 2.04
N LYS A 15 -7.81 -11.39 2.23
CA LYS A 15 -6.60 -11.70 1.43
C LYS A 15 -6.90 -11.69 -0.08
N ARG A 16 -8.04 -12.27 -0.47
CA ARG A 16 -8.54 -12.23 -1.85
C ARG A 16 -8.81 -10.81 -2.38
N GLN A 17 -9.27 -9.90 -1.53
CA GLN A 17 -9.52 -8.51 -1.91
C GLN A 17 -8.21 -7.76 -2.16
N VAL A 18 -7.19 -8.02 -1.34
CA VAL A 18 -5.82 -7.50 -1.56
C VAL A 18 -5.27 -8.02 -2.89
N GLN A 19 -5.38 -9.32 -3.15
CA GLN A 19 -4.94 -9.95 -4.41
C GLN A 19 -5.65 -9.36 -5.65
N LEU A 20 -6.97 -9.14 -5.58
CA LEU A 20 -7.73 -8.48 -6.64
C LEU A 20 -7.30 -7.02 -6.86
N MET A 21 -6.97 -6.30 -5.79
CA MET A 21 -6.45 -4.94 -5.93
C MET A 21 -5.05 -4.93 -6.52
N VAL A 22 -4.16 -5.85 -6.12
CA VAL A 22 -2.83 -6.02 -6.75
C VAL A 22 -2.99 -6.31 -8.24
N GLN A 23 -3.89 -7.22 -8.62
CA GLN A 23 -4.21 -7.49 -10.02
C GLN A 23 -4.60 -6.21 -10.77
N ARG A 24 -5.53 -5.42 -10.22
CA ARG A 24 -5.99 -4.16 -10.84
C ARG A 24 -4.91 -3.10 -10.92
N ILE A 25 -4.08 -2.96 -9.88
CA ILE A 25 -2.99 -1.98 -9.82
C ILE A 25 -1.92 -2.30 -10.87
N PHE A 26 -1.59 -3.58 -11.06
CA PHE A 26 -0.60 -4.03 -12.04
C PHE A 26 -1.18 -4.36 -13.43
N GLY A 27 -2.49 -4.21 -13.63
CA GLY A 27 -3.15 -4.50 -14.91
C GLY A 27 -3.05 -5.96 -15.36
N LEU A 28 -2.99 -6.91 -14.42
CA LEU A 28 -2.82 -8.32 -14.72
C LEU A 28 -4.14 -8.95 -15.22
N PRO A 29 -4.09 -9.84 -16.25
CA PRO A 29 -5.29 -10.46 -16.81
C PRO A 29 -5.99 -11.40 -15.82
N GLU A 30 -5.25 -11.96 -14.88
CA GLU A 30 -5.75 -12.84 -13.81
C GLU A 30 -5.04 -12.54 -12.48
N ILE A 31 -5.58 -13.09 -11.38
CA ILE A 31 -4.97 -12.97 -10.07
C ILE A 31 -3.56 -13.61 -10.14
N PRO A 32 -2.49 -12.89 -9.77
CA PRO A 32 -1.13 -13.40 -9.86
C PRO A 32 -1.00 -14.70 -9.06
N ARG A 33 -0.62 -15.77 -9.76
CA ARG A 33 -0.25 -17.06 -9.19
C ARG A 33 1.27 -17.25 -9.34
N PRO A 34 1.97 -17.82 -8.35
CA PRO A 34 1.47 -18.32 -7.07
C PRO A 34 1.09 -17.19 -6.09
N ASP A 35 0.30 -17.52 -5.06
CA ASP A 35 -0.19 -16.55 -4.06
C ASP A 35 0.95 -15.70 -3.44
N ASP A 36 2.16 -16.26 -3.33
CA ASP A 36 3.35 -15.59 -2.82
C ASP A 36 3.76 -14.38 -3.67
N SER A 37 3.54 -14.42 -4.99
CA SER A 37 3.84 -13.30 -5.88
C SER A 37 2.88 -12.14 -5.63
N ALA A 38 1.60 -12.43 -5.38
CA ALA A 38 0.61 -11.43 -5.03
C ALA A 38 0.93 -10.76 -3.68
N ASP A 39 1.37 -11.56 -2.70
CA ASP A 39 1.75 -11.06 -1.38
C ASP A 39 3.02 -10.19 -1.45
N ALA A 40 4.04 -10.59 -2.24
CA ALA A 40 5.24 -9.78 -2.44
C ALA A 40 4.93 -8.42 -3.09
N LEU A 41 4.07 -8.41 -4.12
CA LEU A 41 3.61 -7.19 -4.77
C LEU A 41 2.77 -6.31 -3.82
N ALA A 42 1.92 -6.92 -2.99
CA ALA A 42 1.15 -6.20 -1.98
C ALA A 42 2.06 -5.54 -0.93
N VAL A 43 3.12 -6.22 -0.51
CA VAL A 43 4.12 -5.67 0.42
C VAL A 43 4.93 -4.55 -0.23
N ALA A 44 5.30 -4.67 -1.51
CA ALA A 44 5.99 -3.60 -2.24
C ALA A 44 5.11 -2.33 -2.36
N ILE A 45 3.84 -2.49 -2.73
CA ILE A 45 2.87 -1.38 -2.77
C ILE A 45 2.72 -0.77 -1.38
N ALA A 46 2.53 -1.60 -0.36
CA ALA A 46 2.40 -1.12 1.02
C ALA A 46 3.65 -0.36 1.47
N GLY A 47 4.84 -0.85 1.13
CA GLY A 47 6.11 -0.16 1.37
C GLY A 47 6.11 1.23 0.73
N ILE A 48 5.84 1.35 -0.57
CA ILE A 48 5.79 2.64 -1.27
C ILE A 48 4.79 3.60 -0.59
N VAL A 49 3.55 3.14 -0.40
CA VAL A 49 2.49 3.97 0.17
C VAL A 49 2.81 4.38 1.61
N ILE A 50 3.29 3.46 2.45
CA ILE A 50 3.59 3.73 3.85
C ILE A 50 4.80 4.64 3.99
N THR A 51 5.86 4.44 3.19
CA THR A 51 7.09 5.26 3.26
C THR A 51 6.77 6.70 2.85
N GLU A 52 5.94 6.91 1.83
CA GLU A 52 5.45 8.27 1.50
C GLU A 52 4.53 8.86 2.57
N PHE A 53 3.79 8.03 3.31
CA PHE A 53 2.97 8.48 4.43
C PHE A 53 3.82 8.89 5.65
N GLU A 54 4.93 8.20 5.92
CA GLU A 54 5.88 8.59 6.98
C GLU A 54 6.60 9.88 6.62
N ASP A 55 7.02 10.05 5.35
CA ASP A 55 7.69 11.26 4.89
C ASP A 55 6.75 12.49 4.94
N ARG A 56 5.46 12.30 4.63
CA ARG A 56 4.45 13.37 4.75
C ARG A 56 4.01 13.65 6.19
N ALA A 57 4.14 12.69 7.11
CA ALA A 57 3.93 12.91 8.53
C ALA A 57 5.11 13.68 9.17
N GLY A 58 6.33 13.54 8.63
CA GLY A 58 7.51 14.31 9.03
C GLY A 58 7.60 15.72 8.40
N GLY A 59 6.91 15.97 7.30
CA GLY A 59 6.97 17.22 6.54
C GLY A 59 6.24 18.46 7.13
N VAL A 60 5.58 18.35 8.27
CA VAL A 60 4.88 19.48 8.94
C VAL A 60 5.73 20.11 10.07
N ALA A 61 7.03 19.82 10.14
CA ALA A 61 7.92 20.43 11.13
C ALA A 61 8.85 21.54 10.58
N ALA A 62 8.77 21.88 9.28
CA ALA A 62 9.74 22.80 8.64
C ALA A 62 9.21 24.22 8.36
N ASN A 63 8.05 24.61 8.86
CA ASN A 63 7.55 25.98 8.73
C ASN A 63 7.38 26.63 10.11
N ALA A 64 8.52 26.88 10.77
CA ALA A 64 8.58 27.79 11.92
C ALA A 64 8.45 29.24 11.40
N PRO A 65 7.64 30.10 12.04
CA PRO A 65 7.52 31.49 11.63
C PRO A 65 8.87 32.19 11.80
N LEU A 66 9.30 32.89 10.74
CA LEU A 66 10.42 33.83 10.82
C LEU A 66 10.10 34.90 11.86
N SER A 67 10.91 34.96 12.92
CA SER A 67 11.06 36.11 13.82
C SER A 67 12.51 36.20 14.25
#